data_AF-A0A6J4H262-F1
#
_entry.id   AF-A0A6J4H262-F1
#
_cell.length_a   1.000
_cell.length_b   1.000
_cell.length_c   1.000
_cell.angle_alpha   90.00
_cell.angle_beta   90.00
_cell.angle_gamma   90.00
#
_symmetry.space_group_name_H-M   'P 1'
#
loop_
_entity.id
_entity.type
_entity.pdbx_description
1 polymer ?
#
loop_
_entity_poly.entity_id
_entity_poly.type
_entity_poly.pdbx_seq_one_letter_code
_entity_poly.pdbx_strand_id
1 'polypeptide(L)' 'SQKESLELATEVARVTNVKFKEGVGSNLEVVTAETELRQAQTNYYSAIYDALVAKVDLQKATGTLQK' A
#
# COMPACT_ATOMS: atom_id res chain seq x y z
N SER A 1 -2.01 2.79 10.05
CA SER A 1 -2.92 3.12 8.92
C SER A 1 -2.48 2.38 7.65
N GLN A 2 -3.30 2.28 6.60
CA GLN A 2 -2.87 1.64 5.34
C GLN A 2 -1.61 2.31 4.72
N LYS A 3 -1.43 3.61 4.99
CA LYS A 3 -0.23 4.36 4.60
C LYS A 3 1.01 3.89 5.34
N GLU A 4 0.94 3.76 6.67
CA GLU A 4 2.05 3.23 7.47
C GLU A 4 2.41 1.79 7.07
N SER A 5 1.41 0.94 6.79
CA SER A 5 1.67 -0.42 6.30
C SER A 5 2.40 -0.43 4.96
N LEU A 6 2.05 0.50 4.05
CA LEU A 6 2.77 0.68 2.79
C LEU A 6 4.21 1.17 3.01
N GLU A 7 4.41 2.15 3.89
CA GLU A 7 5.73 2.69 4.23
C GLU A 7 6.63 1.59 4.82
N LEU A 8 6.11 0.80 5.76
CA LEU A 8 6.84 -0.31 6.37
C LEU A 8 7.20 -1.38 5.34
N ALA A 9 6.25 -1.82 4.51
CA ALA A 9 6.52 -2.83 3.48
C ALA A 9 7.54 -2.34 2.45
N THR A 10 7.53 -1.03 2.14
CA THR A 10 8.52 -0.40 1.26
C THR A 10 9.93 -0.48 1.87
N GLU A 11 10.06 -0.18 3.16
CA GLU A 11 11.35 -0.25 3.84
C GLU A 11 11.86 -1.70 3.97
N VAL A 12 10.97 -2.65 4.26
CA VAL A 12 11.31 -4.08 4.29
C VAL A 12 11.83 -4.53 2.93
N ALA A 13 11.11 -4.24 1.84
CA ALA A 13 11.55 -4.59 0.49
C ALA A 13 12.90 -3.94 0.13
N ARG A 14 13.13 -2.69 0.57
CA ARG A 14 14.40 -1.99 0.35
C ARG A 14 15.55 -2.68 1.09
N VAL A 15 15.39 -2.95 2.38
CA VAL A 15 16.43 -3.60 3.20
C VAL A 15 16.73 -5.01 2.71
N THR A 16 15.70 -5.79 2.35
CA THR A 16 15.88 -7.15 1.83
C THR A 16 16.64 -7.14 0.50
N ASN A 17 16.36 -6.18 -0.39
CA ASN A 17 17.13 -5.98 -1.61
C ASN A 17 18.60 -5.64 -1.34
N VAL A 18 18.88 -4.81 -0.34
CA VAL A 18 20.26 -4.52 0.08
C VAL A 18 20.96 -5.80 0.56
N LYS A 19 20.33 -6.56 1.48
CA LYS A 19 20.89 -7.83 1.99
C LYS A 19 21.20 -8.81 0.87
N PHE A 20 20.31 -8.95 -0.12
CA PHE A 20 20.53 -9.80 -1.28
C PHE A 20 21.74 -9.36 -2.11
N LYS A 21 21.88 -8.05 -2.37
CA LYS A 21 23.04 -7.49 -3.11
C LYS A 21 24.37 -7.67 -2.38
N GLU A 22 24.36 -7.60 -1.06
CA GLU A 22 25.53 -7.86 -0.21
C GLU A 22 25.81 -9.37 -0.02
N GLY A 23 24.99 -10.25 -0.60
CA GLY A 23 25.17 -11.70 -0.51
C GLY A 23 24.76 -12.31 0.84
N VAL A 24 24.12 -11.53 1.72
CA VAL A 24 23.66 -11.96 3.05
C VAL A 24 22.15 -12.22 3.13
N GLY A 25 21.46 -12.16 2.00
CA GLY A 25 20.03 -12.45 1.85
C GLY A 25 19.76 -13.35 0.65
N SER A 26 18.66 -14.08 0.71
CA SER A 26 18.24 -15.01 -0.34
C SER A 26 17.29 -14.36 -1.37
N ASN A 27 17.24 -14.92 -2.57
CA ASN A 27 16.29 -14.49 -3.60
C ASN A 27 14.83 -14.70 -3.13
N LEU A 28 14.57 -15.77 -2.38
CA LEU A 28 13.25 -16.04 -1.83
C LEU A 28 12.76 -14.91 -0.90
N GLU A 29 13.61 -14.39 -0.02
CA GLU A 29 13.26 -13.26 0.84
C GLU A 29 12.92 -12.01 0.03
N VAL A 30 13.64 -11.74 -1.06
CA VAL A 30 13.34 -10.61 -1.96
C VAL A 30 11.96 -10.77 -2.57
N VAL A 31 11.65 -11.94 -3.13
CA VAL A 31 10.36 -12.22 -3.76
C VAL A 31 9.21 -12.09 -2.76
N THR A 32 9.38 -12.60 -1.54
CA THR A 32 8.40 -12.46 -0.47
C THR A 32 8.18 -10.99 -0.10
N ALA A 33 9.26 -10.24 0.14
CA ALA A 33 9.16 -8.82 0.51
C ALA A 33 8.51 -7.97 -0.59
N GLU A 34 8.81 -8.25 -1.86
CA GLU A 34 8.12 -7.58 -2.98
C GLU A 34 6.64 -7.95 -3.06
N THR A 35 6.27 -9.20 -2.75
CA THR A 35 4.88 -9.64 -2.72
C THR A 35 4.09 -8.92 -1.63
N GLU A 36 4.67 -8.81 -0.44
CA GLU A 36 4.09 -8.05 0.67
C GLU A 36 3.95 -6.56 0.35
N LEU A 37 4.95 -5.96 -0.31
CA LEU A 37 4.87 -4.59 -0.79
C LEU A 37 3.72 -4.41 -1.78
N ARG A 38 3.57 -5.30 -2.76
CA ARG A 38 2.45 -5.24 -3.72
C ARG A 38 1.08 -5.37 -3.02
N GLN A 39 0.99 -6.22 -2.00
CA GLN A 39 -0.24 -6.35 -1.21
C GLN A 39 -0.54 -5.07 -0.42
N ALA A 40 0.46 -4.47 0.21
CA ALA A 40 0.30 -3.22 0.95
C ALA A 40 -0.11 -2.06 0.02
N GLN A 41 0.48 -1.97 -1.18
CA GLN A 41 0.09 -1.02 -2.22
C GLN A 41 -1.38 -1.21 -2.61
N THR A 42 -1.79 -2.45 -2.90
CA THR A 42 -3.18 -2.78 -3.25
C THR A 42 -4.15 -2.31 -2.16
N ASN A 43 -3.86 -2.65 -0.90
CA ASN A 43 -4.73 -2.29 0.21
C ASN A 43 -4.79 -0.77 0.44
N TYR A 44 -3.67 -0.05 0.22
CA TYR A 44 -3.64 1.41 0.33
C TYR A 44 -4.50 2.08 -0.75
N TYR A 45 -4.43 1.61 -1.99
CA TYR A 45 -5.26 2.13 -3.08
C TYR A 45 -6.74 1.80 -2.87
N SER A 46 -7.08 0.61 -2.38
CA SER A 46 -8.46 0.29 -1.99
C SER A 46 -8.99 1.25 -0.92
N ALA A 47 -8.21 1.54 0.13
CA ALA A 47 -8.63 2.47 1.17
C ALA A 47 -8.83 3.91 0.65
N ILE A 48 -8.00 4.35 -0.30
CA ILE A 48 -8.20 5.66 -0.97
C ILE A 48 -9.50 5.64 -1.77
N TYR A 49 -9.74 4.57 -2.53
CA TYR A 49 -10.96 4.41 -3.32
C TYR A 49 -12.21 4.46 -2.44
N ASP A 50 -12.21 3.70 -1.34
CA ASP A 50 -13.33 3.68 -0.39
C ASP A 50 -13.56 5.05 0.24
N ALA A 51 -12.49 5.79 0.57
CA ALA A 51 -12.60 7.15 1.09
C ALA A 51 -13.21 8.13 0.06
N LEU A 52 -12.88 7.97 -1.23
CA LEU A 52 -13.48 8.77 -2.30
C LEU A 52 -14.97 8.45 -2.48
N VAL A 53 -15.34 7.16 -2.45
CA VAL A 53 -16.74 6.73 -2.51
C VAL A 53 -17.52 7.31 -1.32
N ALA A 54 -17.00 7.16 -0.10
CA ALA A 54 -17.62 7.69 1.11
C ALA A 54 -17.82 9.22 1.05
N LYS A 55 -16.85 9.95 0.45
CA LYS A 55 -16.97 11.39 0.23
C LYS A 55 -18.11 11.72 -0.75
N VAL A 56 -18.23 10.99 -1.86
CA VAL A 56 -19.31 11.18 -2.84
C VAL A 56 -20.66 10.88 -2.22
N ASP A 57 -20.77 9.79 -1.46
CA ASP A 57 -22.01 9.41 -0.77
C ASP A 57 -22.42 10.47 0.26
N LEU A 58 -21.47 11.03 1.00
CA LEU A 58 -21.71 12.15 1.91
C LEU A 58 -22.21 13.39 1.15
N GLN A 59 -21.61 13.73 0.02
CA GLN A 59 -22.05 14.87 -0.79
C GLN A 59 -23.47 14.67 -1.34
N LYS A 60 -23.79 13.45 -1.75
CA LYS A 60 -25.13 13.07 -2.21
C LYS A 60 -26.16 13.14 -1.08
N ALA A 61 -25.85 12.60 0.10
CA ALA A 61 -26.74 12.60 1.25
C ALA A 61 -26.99 14.02 1.81
N THR A 62 -26.01 14.92 1.68
CA THR A 62 -26.11 16.32 2.12
C THR A 62 -26.69 17.26 1.07
N GLY A 63 -27.03 16.76 -0.13
CA GLY A 63 -27.53 17.58 -1.23
C GLY A 63 -26.49 18.56 -1.81
N THR A 64 -25.21 18.41 -1.46
CA THR A 64 -24.11 19.26 -1.94
C THR A 64 -23.52 18.77 -3.27
N LEU A 65 -23.89 17.56 -3.71
CA LEU A 65 -23.57 17.03 -5.03
C LEU A 65 -24.51 17.65 -6.09
N GLN A 66 -24.15 18.82 -6.63
CA GLN A 66 -24.88 19.47 -7.72
C GLN A 66 -24.42 18.97 -9.09
N LYS A 67 -25.37 18.83 -10.03
CA LYS A 67 -25.15 18.45 -11.44
C LYS A 67 -24.26 19.44 -12.18
#